data_AF-A0A4Y9ZJ69-F1
#
_entry.id   AF-A0A4Y9ZJ69-F1
#
_cell.length_a   1.000
_cell.length_b   1.000
_cell.length_c   1.000
_cell.angle_alpha   90.00
_cell.angle_beta   90.00
_cell.angle_gamma   90.00
#
_symmetry.space_group_name_H-M   'P 1'
#
loop_
_entity.id
_entity.type
_entity.pdbx_description
1 polymer ?
#
loop_
_entity_poly.entity_id
_entity_poly.type
_entity_poly.pdbx_seq_one_letter_code
_entity_poly.pdbx_strand_id
1 'polypeptide(L)'
;MKSYVNKILAPYFATVRAAHGDPPNQLAIWQIDAWSVHRSAEFHAWMAKHHPRIQLKYVPGGCTGIWQPCDVGIQRVLKHEIHHTSCADIVAEVLQRLEALEAEALEATGSLDELDVSAIQLDKKIGVLRDRSMGWLVRAHEIVNHPKFVRKAFEHCQLDAEPHFNLSHASLTSSAALQALKNLSTSDLALWAEISQGRTDKSKPASQSEPDPSLSDDEDEAQELGDDLSIPSTTLHDHMLTGDSAFGRGFVANDKDTNHEFAQVADVMVDVEEGPSEPVKLGCGKWIKKPNQFYTAGKAFWEEL
;
A
#
# COMPACT_ATOMS: atom_id res chain seq x y z
N MET A 1 -16.85 -7.16 2.66
CA MET A 1 -16.52 -7.51 1.25
C MET A 1 -17.72 -7.56 0.29
N LYS A 2 -18.78 -8.35 0.56
CA LYS A 2 -19.96 -8.49 -0.35
C LYS A 2 -20.58 -7.16 -0.79
N SER A 3 -20.72 -6.19 0.12
CA SER A 3 -21.24 -4.85 -0.19
C SER A 3 -20.37 -4.09 -1.19
N TYR A 4 -19.04 -4.18 -1.07
CA TYR A 4 -18.11 -3.55 -2.01
C TYR A 4 -18.29 -4.14 -3.42
N VAL A 5 -18.35 -5.48 -3.52
CA VAL A 5 -18.53 -6.16 -4.81
C VAL A 5 -19.84 -5.74 -5.48
N ASN A 6 -20.95 -5.75 -4.72
CA ASN A 6 -22.27 -5.44 -5.26
C ASN A 6 -22.45 -3.96 -5.64
N LYS A 7 -21.88 -3.04 -4.86
CA LYS A 7 -22.13 -1.61 -5.02
C LYS A 7 -21.10 -0.91 -5.91
N ILE A 8 -19.88 -1.44 -5.98
CA ILE A 8 -18.75 -0.78 -6.64
C ILE A 8 -18.20 -1.65 -7.78
N LEU A 9 -17.66 -2.84 -7.46
CA LEU A 9 -16.86 -3.62 -8.41
C LEU A 9 -17.70 -4.15 -9.59
N ALA A 10 -18.79 -4.86 -9.31
CA ALA A 10 -19.60 -5.46 -10.37
C ALA A 10 -20.30 -4.41 -11.24
N PRO A 11 -20.90 -3.33 -10.69
CA PRO A 11 -21.42 -2.23 -11.51
C PRO A 11 -20.34 -1.55 -12.37
N TYR A 12 -19.14 -1.36 -11.83
CA TYR A 12 -18.02 -0.80 -12.59
C TYR A 12 -17.68 -1.68 -13.81
N PHE A 13 -17.48 -2.99 -13.62
CA PHE A 13 -17.21 -3.90 -14.74
C PHE A 13 -18.34 -3.92 -15.77
N ALA A 14 -19.60 -3.91 -15.33
CA ALA A 14 -20.74 -3.87 -16.25
C ALA A 14 -20.72 -2.60 -17.11
N THR A 15 -20.44 -1.45 -16.49
CA THR A 15 -20.37 -0.14 -17.16
C THR A 15 -19.22 -0.09 -18.17
N VAL A 16 -18.01 -0.47 -17.76
CA VAL A 16 -16.82 -0.47 -18.62
C VAL A 16 -17.01 -1.40 -19.81
N ARG A 17 -17.56 -2.60 -19.60
CA ARG A 17 -17.84 -3.55 -20.68
C ARG A 17 -18.85 -3.04 -21.68
N ALA A 18 -19.91 -2.40 -21.20
CA ALA A 18 -20.91 -1.79 -22.07
C ALA A 18 -20.27 -0.67 -22.92
N ALA A 19 -19.39 0.14 -22.33
CA ALA A 19 -18.67 1.20 -23.04
C ALA A 19 -17.70 0.65 -24.10
N HIS A 20 -17.08 -0.52 -23.86
CA HIS A 20 -16.17 -1.16 -24.81
C HIS A 20 -16.87 -2.00 -25.89
N GLY A 21 -18.16 -2.33 -25.71
CA GLY A 21 -18.87 -3.26 -26.59
C GLY A 21 -18.42 -4.71 -26.40
N ASP A 22 -17.94 -5.07 -25.21
CA ASP A 22 -17.43 -6.40 -24.93
C ASP A 22 -18.55 -7.46 -25.00
N PRO A 23 -18.24 -8.70 -25.43
CA PRO A 23 -19.21 -9.79 -25.44
C PRO A 23 -19.86 -9.99 -24.07
N PRO A 24 -21.15 -10.37 -24.00
CA PRO A 24 -21.87 -10.54 -22.74
C PRO A 24 -21.29 -11.67 -21.86
N ASN A 25 -20.55 -12.61 -22.43
CA ASN A 25 -19.86 -13.68 -21.71
C ASN A 25 -18.39 -13.36 -21.37
N GLN A 26 -17.89 -12.16 -21.67
CA GLN A 26 -16.52 -11.77 -21.31
C GLN A 26 -16.32 -11.87 -19.78
N LEU A 27 -15.24 -12.55 -19.41
CA LEU A 27 -14.80 -12.71 -18.03
C LEU A 27 -13.95 -11.50 -17.62
N ALA A 28 -14.04 -11.14 -16.34
CA ALA A 28 -13.20 -10.15 -15.69
C ALA A 28 -12.26 -10.85 -14.72
N ILE A 29 -11.02 -10.36 -14.61
CA ILE A 29 -10.08 -10.79 -13.58
C ILE A 29 -10.03 -9.70 -12.52
N TRP A 30 -10.27 -10.07 -11.28
CA TRP A 30 -10.03 -9.23 -10.12
C TRP A 30 -8.77 -9.70 -9.42
N GLN A 31 -7.70 -8.91 -9.58
CA GLN A 31 -6.46 -9.11 -8.85
C GLN A 31 -6.60 -8.50 -7.44
N ILE A 32 -6.33 -9.30 -6.40
CA ILE A 32 -6.53 -8.91 -5.00
C ILE A 32 -5.46 -9.55 -4.10
N ASP A 33 -5.17 -8.91 -2.98
CA ASP A 33 -4.31 -9.42 -1.92
C ASP A 33 -4.88 -10.70 -1.28
N ALA A 34 -3.96 -11.55 -0.80
CA ALA A 34 -4.28 -12.84 -0.20
C ALA A 34 -4.73 -12.73 1.28
N TRP A 35 -5.60 -11.78 1.60
CA TRP A 35 -6.09 -11.61 2.98
C TRP A 35 -7.12 -12.69 3.38
N SER A 36 -7.26 -12.96 4.68
CA SER A 36 -8.10 -14.05 5.21
C SER A 36 -9.56 -13.94 4.76
N VAL A 37 -10.13 -12.74 4.79
CA VAL A 37 -11.49 -12.46 4.32
C VAL A 37 -11.64 -12.77 2.83
N HIS A 38 -10.65 -12.39 2.01
CA HIS A 38 -10.66 -12.63 0.57
C HIS A 38 -10.48 -14.11 0.23
N ARG A 39 -9.72 -14.86 1.04
CA ARG A 39 -9.47 -16.30 0.85
C ARG A 39 -10.54 -17.21 1.45
N SER A 40 -11.48 -16.66 2.22
CA SER A 40 -12.50 -17.47 2.90
C SER A 40 -13.37 -18.26 1.91
N ALA A 41 -13.62 -19.53 2.23
CA ALA A 41 -14.47 -20.41 1.41
C ALA A 41 -15.89 -19.85 1.26
N GLU A 42 -16.41 -19.18 2.30
CA GLU A 42 -17.70 -18.51 2.25
C GLU A 42 -17.71 -17.41 1.17
N PHE A 43 -16.66 -16.58 1.11
CA PHE A 43 -16.58 -15.52 0.11
C PHE A 43 -16.42 -16.08 -1.30
N HIS A 44 -15.61 -17.13 -1.48
CA HIS A 44 -15.42 -17.79 -2.79
C HIS A 44 -16.71 -18.40 -3.30
N ALA A 45 -17.41 -19.17 -2.46
CA ALA A 45 -18.70 -19.77 -2.79
C ALA A 45 -19.73 -18.69 -3.14
N TRP A 46 -19.72 -17.57 -2.39
CA TRP A 46 -20.60 -16.44 -2.68
C TRP A 46 -20.26 -15.76 -4.01
N MET A 47 -18.98 -15.53 -4.32
CA MET A 47 -18.52 -14.95 -5.59
C MET A 47 -18.88 -15.85 -6.77
N ALA A 48 -18.64 -17.15 -6.67
CA ALA A 48 -19.01 -18.12 -7.71
C ALA A 48 -20.52 -18.14 -7.98
N LYS A 49 -21.33 -18.00 -6.93
CA LYS A 49 -22.80 -18.00 -7.06
C LYS A 49 -23.35 -16.69 -7.63
N HIS A 50 -22.85 -15.53 -7.19
CA HIS A 50 -23.47 -14.23 -7.50
C HIS A 50 -22.76 -13.46 -8.61
N HIS A 51 -21.46 -13.68 -8.78
CA HIS A 51 -20.61 -12.98 -9.73
C HIS A 51 -19.70 -13.95 -10.51
N PRO A 52 -20.26 -14.99 -11.18
CA PRO A 52 -19.47 -16.05 -11.82
C PRO A 52 -18.56 -15.56 -12.95
N ARG A 53 -18.76 -14.32 -13.43
CA ARG A 53 -17.94 -13.69 -14.47
C ARG A 53 -16.71 -12.99 -13.93
N ILE A 54 -16.56 -12.86 -12.62
CA ILE A 54 -15.39 -12.24 -11.97
C ILE A 54 -14.52 -13.35 -11.39
N GLN A 55 -13.34 -13.56 -11.98
CA GLN A 55 -12.35 -14.52 -11.52
C GLN A 55 -11.40 -13.84 -10.53
N LEU A 56 -11.25 -14.44 -9.34
CA LEU A 56 -10.32 -13.96 -8.33
C LEU A 56 -8.90 -14.44 -8.65
N LYS A 57 -7.95 -13.51 -8.73
CA LYS A 57 -6.51 -13.80 -8.86
C LYS A 57 -5.78 -13.20 -7.67
N TYR A 58 -5.18 -14.05 -6.85
CA TYR A 58 -4.46 -13.60 -5.67
C TYR A 58 -3.05 -13.15 -6.00
N VAL A 59 -2.64 -12.03 -5.42
CA VAL A 59 -1.23 -11.69 -5.28
C VAL A 59 -0.69 -12.43 -4.05
N PRO A 60 0.40 -13.22 -4.19
CA PRO A 60 1.00 -13.90 -3.04
C PRO A 60 1.39 -12.92 -1.93
N GLY A 61 1.37 -13.40 -0.68
CA GLY A 61 1.83 -12.61 0.47
C GLY A 61 3.28 -12.16 0.29
N GLY A 62 3.59 -10.92 0.66
CA GLY A 62 4.91 -10.32 0.45
C GLY A 62 5.22 -9.90 -1.00
N CYS A 63 4.31 -10.16 -1.94
CA CYS A 63 4.52 -9.82 -3.36
C CYS A 63 3.68 -8.63 -3.85
N THR A 64 2.96 -7.92 -2.96
CA THR A 64 2.10 -6.81 -3.37
C THR A 64 2.90 -5.65 -3.96
N GLY A 65 4.04 -5.28 -3.36
CA GLY A 65 4.96 -4.28 -3.89
C GLY A 65 5.68 -4.66 -5.20
N ILE A 66 5.41 -5.83 -5.78
CA ILE A 66 5.98 -6.31 -7.05
C ILE A 66 4.86 -6.56 -8.07
N TRP A 67 3.79 -7.23 -7.67
CA TRP A 67 2.78 -7.76 -8.59
C TRP A 67 1.40 -7.11 -8.46
N GLN A 68 1.24 -6.15 -7.56
CA GLN A 68 -0.02 -5.41 -7.41
C GLN A 68 0.15 -4.00 -7.98
N PRO A 69 -0.45 -3.68 -9.15
CA PRO A 69 -0.31 -2.36 -9.78
C PRO A 69 -0.74 -1.20 -8.86
N CYS A 70 -1.71 -1.47 -7.99
CA CYS A 70 -2.12 -0.51 -6.97
C CYS A 70 -0.96 -0.16 -6.06
N ASP A 71 -0.17 -1.12 -5.58
CA ASP A 71 0.87 -0.87 -4.57
C ASP A 71 2.18 -0.43 -5.23
N VAL A 72 2.52 -1.03 -6.37
CA VAL A 72 3.72 -0.70 -7.16
C VAL A 72 3.74 0.77 -7.59
N GLY A 73 2.59 1.32 -7.96
CA GLY A 73 2.52 2.67 -8.52
C GLY A 73 1.46 3.57 -7.89
N ILE A 74 0.20 3.16 -7.98
CA ILE A 74 -0.93 4.07 -7.76
C ILE A 74 -0.98 4.58 -6.32
N GLN A 75 -0.95 3.67 -5.35
CA GLN A 75 -1.01 3.99 -3.93
C GLN A 75 0.24 4.71 -3.46
N ARG A 76 1.42 4.43 -4.03
CA ARG A 76 2.65 5.13 -3.65
C ARG A 76 2.52 6.63 -3.92
N VAL A 77 2.13 7.00 -5.14
CA VAL A 77 1.92 8.41 -5.52
C VAL A 77 0.74 9.01 -4.78
N LEU A 78 -0.36 8.26 -4.62
CA LEU A 78 -1.54 8.71 -3.88
C LEU A 78 -1.19 9.04 -2.42
N LYS A 79 -0.53 8.13 -1.70
CA LYS A 79 -0.13 8.31 -0.30
C LYS A 79 0.84 9.47 -0.16
N HIS A 80 1.79 9.59 -1.10
CA HIS A 80 2.73 10.71 -1.13
C HIS A 80 2.03 12.06 -1.28
N GLU A 81 1.10 12.20 -2.22
CA GLU A 81 0.37 13.46 -2.39
C GLU A 81 -0.51 13.78 -1.18
N ILE A 82 -1.16 12.78 -0.58
CA ILE A 82 -1.92 12.97 0.67
C ILE A 82 -1.00 13.51 1.77
N HIS A 83 0.17 12.90 1.94
CA HIS A 83 1.13 13.34 2.94
C HIS A 83 1.61 14.78 2.65
N HIS A 84 2.06 15.05 1.43
CA HIS A 84 2.53 16.37 0.99
C HIS A 84 1.45 17.46 1.17
N THR A 85 0.22 17.22 0.75
CA THR A 85 -0.90 18.18 0.90
C THR A 85 -1.30 18.38 2.36
N SER A 86 -1.29 17.32 3.16
CA SER A 86 -1.56 17.44 4.60
C SER A 86 -0.49 18.27 5.32
N CYS A 87 0.79 18.09 4.97
CA CYS A 87 1.88 18.88 5.51
C CYS A 87 1.77 20.35 5.07
N ALA A 88 1.43 20.61 3.81
CA ALA A 88 1.23 21.97 3.31
C ALA A 88 0.11 22.70 4.08
N ASP A 89 -0.99 22.03 4.41
CA ASP A 89 -2.07 22.60 5.22
C ASP A 89 -1.62 22.92 6.65
N ILE A 90 -0.84 22.04 7.27
CA ILE A 90 -0.28 22.27 8.61
C ILE A 90 0.67 23.47 8.58
N VAL A 91 1.57 23.54 7.60
CA VAL A 91 2.50 24.68 7.44
C VAL A 91 1.72 25.98 7.22
N ALA A 92 0.72 25.98 6.35
CA ALA A 92 -0.12 27.15 6.11
C ALA A 92 -0.84 27.61 7.39
N GLU A 93 -1.36 26.69 8.20
CA GLU A 93 -1.97 27.03 9.48
C GLU A 93 -0.95 27.61 10.46
N VAL A 94 0.22 26.99 10.61
CA VAL A 94 1.28 27.49 11.50
C VAL A 94 1.68 28.91 11.11
N LEU A 95 1.88 29.17 9.81
CA LEU A 95 2.23 30.50 9.30
C LEU A 95 1.13 31.52 9.60
N GLN A 96 -0.15 31.18 9.37
CA GLN A 96 -1.28 32.07 9.71
C GLN A 96 -1.34 32.37 11.21
N ARG A 97 -1.03 31.39 12.07
CA ARG A 97 -1.00 31.58 13.53
C ARG A 97 0.17 32.44 13.96
N LEU A 98 1.35 32.27 13.35
CA LEU A 98 2.52 33.11 13.59
C LEU A 98 2.23 34.57 13.23
N GLU A 99 1.69 34.82 12.04
CA GLU A 99 1.32 36.17 11.59
C GLU A 99 0.31 36.83 12.55
N ALA A 100 -0.68 36.06 13.04
CA ALA A 100 -1.64 36.55 14.02
C ALA A 100 -0.99 36.88 15.37
N LEU A 101 -0.10 36.02 15.88
CA LEU A 101 0.63 36.25 17.12
C LEU A 101 1.56 37.47 17.01
N GLU A 102 2.25 37.64 15.89
CA GLU A 102 3.11 38.80 15.64
C GLU A 102 2.29 40.10 15.63
N ALA A 103 1.10 40.09 15.01
CA ALA A 103 0.20 41.24 15.01
C ALA A 103 -0.31 41.56 16.44
N GLU A 104 -0.74 40.55 17.20
CA GLU A 104 -1.21 40.72 18.58
C GLU A 104 -0.10 41.24 19.52
N ALA A 105 1.12 40.71 19.39
CA ALA A 105 2.27 41.17 20.17
C ALA A 105 2.63 42.63 19.85
N LEU A 106 2.65 43.00 18.58
CA LEU A 106 2.95 44.37 18.16
C LEU A 106 1.91 45.37 18.68
N GLU A 107 0.63 45.00 18.71
CA GLU A 107 -0.44 45.83 19.28
C GLU A 107 -0.34 45.96 20.81
N ALA A 108 0.07 44.90 21.52
CA ALA A 108 0.08 44.86 22.98
C ALA A 108 1.33 45.51 23.61
N THR A 109 2.53 45.20 23.10
CA THR A 109 3.81 45.60 23.72
C THR A 109 4.65 46.49 22.82
N GLY A 110 4.34 46.58 21.53
CA GLY A 110 5.16 47.29 20.54
C GLY A 110 6.52 46.62 20.28
N SER A 111 6.72 45.37 20.73
CA SER A 111 7.95 44.59 20.54
C SER A 111 7.63 43.14 20.17
N LEU A 112 8.49 42.55 19.34
CA LEU A 112 8.44 41.14 18.94
C LEU A 112 9.37 40.23 19.77
N ASP A 113 10.10 40.81 20.74
CA ASP A 113 11.14 40.09 21.49
C ASP A 113 10.59 38.98 22.43
N GLU A 114 9.28 38.95 22.68
CA GLU A 114 8.59 37.97 23.55
C GLU A 114 7.50 37.18 22.81
N LEU A 115 7.74 36.74 21.57
CA LEU A 115 6.79 35.88 20.86
C LEU A 115 6.79 34.46 21.46
N ASP A 116 5.70 34.07 22.14
CA ASP A 116 5.54 32.71 22.66
C ASP A 116 5.04 31.75 21.56
N VAL A 117 6.00 31.17 20.82
CA VAL A 117 5.72 30.17 19.77
C VAL A 117 5.04 28.91 20.35
N SER A 118 5.21 28.62 21.65
CA SER A 118 4.56 27.47 22.29
C SER A 118 3.04 27.63 22.43
N ALA A 119 2.54 28.86 22.28
CA ALA A 119 1.11 29.16 22.24
C ALA A 119 0.43 28.72 20.94
N ILE A 120 1.18 28.38 19.89
CA ILE A 120 0.60 27.93 18.61
C ILE A 120 -0.07 26.57 18.81
N GLN A 121 -1.40 26.57 18.71
CA GLN A 121 -2.20 25.36 18.71
C GLN A 121 -2.82 25.12 17.33
N LEU A 122 -2.52 23.96 16.76
CA LEU A 122 -3.15 23.47 15.53
C LEU A 122 -4.60 23.09 15.79
N ASP A 123 -5.49 23.39 14.84
CA ASP A 123 -6.89 22.97 14.90
C ASP A 123 -7.01 21.47 14.61
N LYS A 124 -7.08 20.70 15.69
CA LYS A 124 -7.27 19.24 15.68
C LYS A 124 -8.75 18.84 15.73
N LYS A 125 -9.69 19.78 15.58
CA LYS A 125 -11.13 19.43 15.61
C LYS A 125 -11.44 18.50 14.44
N ILE A 126 -12.19 17.45 14.74
CA ILE A 126 -12.56 16.44 13.74
C ILE A 126 -13.29 17.02 12.53
N GLY A 127 -14.07 18.09 12.69
CA GLY A 127 -14.73 18.79 11.59
C GLY A 127 -13.73 19.41 10.61
N VAL A 128 -12.73 20.12 11.14
CA VAL A 128 -11.67 20.75 10.33
C VAL A 128 -10.83 19.69 9.61
N LEU A 129 -10.42 18.63 10.31
CA LEU A 129 -9.65 17.55 9.71
C LEU A 129 -10.43 16.77 8.64
N ARG A 130 -11.74 16.59 8.82
CA ARG A 130 -12.62 16.00 7.78
C ARG A 130 -12.66 16.86 6.53
N ASP A 131 -12.83 18.16 6.66
CA ASP A 131 -12.92 19.05 5.52
C ASP A 131 -11.58 19.13 4.77
N ARG A 132 -10.46 19.22 5.50
CA ARG A 132 -9.11 19.19 4.92
C ARG A 132 -8.79 17.86 4.23
N SER A 133 -9.06 16.74 4.90
CA SER A 133 -8.77 15.41 4.33
C SER A 133 -9.48 15.11 3.02
N MET A 134 -10.69 15.66 2.82
CA MET A 134 -11.35 15.58 1.52
C MET A 134 -10.58 16.32 0.43
N GLY A 135 -10.04 17.50 0.73
CA GLY A 135 -9.14 18.23 -0.17
C GLY A 135 -7.90 17.41 -0.54
N TRP A 136 -7.24 16.79 0.45
CA TRP A 136 -6.07 15.93 0.23
C TRP A 136 -6.39 14.74 -0.68
N LEU A 137 -7.52 14.06 -0.44
CA LEU A 137 -7.96 12.92 -1.22
C LEU A 137 -8.33 13.30 -2.66
N VAL A 138 -9.05 14.41 -2.85
CA VAL A 138 -9.41 14.92 -4.19
C VAL A 138 -8.14 15.25 -4.97
N ARG A 139 -7.20 15.95 -4.35
CA ARG A 139 -5.94 16.33 -4.99
C ARG A 139 -5.11 15.11 -5.38
N ALA A 140 -4.96 14.15 -4.47
CA ALA A 140 -4.26 12.90 -4.74
C ALA A 140 -4.94 12.10 -5.87
N HIS A 141 -6.28 12.05 -5.88
CA HIS A 141 -7.04 11.41 -6.94
C HIS A 141 -6.81 12.08 -8.31
N GLU A 142 -6.79 13.42 -8.39
CA GLU A 142 -6.50 14.14 -9.63
C GLU A 142 -5.16 13.74 -10.23
N ILE A 143 -4.13 13.56 -9.40
CA ILE A 143 -2.79 13.17 -9.84
C ILE A 143 -2.76 11.74 -10.38
N VAL A 144 -3.42 10.79 -9.71
CA VAL A 144 -3.34 9.37 -10.10
C VAL A 144 -4.37 8.96 -11.15
N ASN A 145 -5.46 9.72 -11.32
CA ASN A 145 -6.56 9.40 -12.23
C ASN A 145 -6.25 9.75 -13.69
N HIS A 146 -5.13 9.23 -14.19
CA HIS A 146 -4.67 9.40 -15.56
C HIS A 146 -4.44 8.03 -16.23
N PRO A 147 -5.09 7.73 -17.36
CA PRO A 147 -4.96 6.42 -18.02
C PRO A 147 -3.53 6.02 -18.40
N LYS A 148 -2.65 7.00 -18.66
CA LYS A 148 -1.22 6.74 -18.91
C LYS A 148 -0.53 6.25 -17.63
N PHE A 149 -0.78 6.92 -16.52
CA PHE A 149 -0.22 6.57 -15.22
C PHE A 149 -0.67 5.17 -14.76
N VAL A 150 -1.96 4.88 -14.85
CA VAL A 150 -2.49 3.54 -14.52
C VAL A 150 -1.84 2.46 -15.37
N ARG A 151 -1.76 2.64 -16.70
CA ARG A 151 -1.08 1.67 -17.58
C ARG A 151 0.38 1.44 -17.18
N LYS A 152 1.06 2.52 -16.80
CA LYS A 152 2.46 2.45 -16.40
C LYS A 152 2.66 1.70 -15.09
N ALA A 153 1.73 1.82 -14.14
CA ALA A 153 1.76 1.01 -12.93
C ALA A 153 1.70 -0.50 -13.22
N PHE A 154 0.96 -0.94 -14.26
CA PHE A 154 0.96 -2.34 -14.70
C PHE A 154 2.26 -2.75 -15.41
N GLU A 155 2.87 -1.83 -16.17
CA GLU A 155 4.19 -2.08 -16.80
C GLU A 155 5.30 -2.30 -15.76
N HIS A 156 5.23 -1.57 -14.63
CA HIS A 156 6.20 -1.71 -13.55
C HIS A 156 6.04 -2.98 -12.70
N CYS A 157 4.93 -3.69 -12.84
CA CYS A 157 4.78 -5.00 -12.21
C CYS A 157 5.58 -6.06 -12.96
N GLN A 158 6.88 -6.15 -12.67
CA GLN A 158 7.84 -7.03 -13.35
C GLN A 158 8.86 -7.61 -12.37
N LEU A 159 9.51 -8.72 -12.75
CA LEU A 159 10.65 -9.27 -12.02
C LEU A 159 11.96 -8.70 -12.55
N ASP A 160 12.92 -8.46 -11.66
CA ASP A 160 14.26 -8.04 -12.05
C ASP A 160 14.98 -9.09 -12.91
N ALA A 161 14.75 -10.38 -12.66
CA ALA A 161 15.34 -11.47 -13.42
C ALA A 161 14.75 -11.62 -14.83
N GLU A 162 13.49 -11.21 -15.02
CA GLU A 162 12.75 -11.37 -16.27
C GLU A 162 11.95 -10.11 -16.64
N PRO A 163 12.64 -8.98 -16.92
CA PRO A 163 11.99 -7.68 -17.11
C PRO A 163 11.15 -7.60 -18.39
N HIS A 164 11.26 -8.59 -19.26
CA HIS A 164 10.50 -8.66 -20.51
C HIS A 164 9.05 -9.11 -20.30
N PHE A 165 8.73 -9.72 -19.15
CA PHE A 165 7.37 -10.04 -18.76
C PHE A 165 6.91 -9.17 -17.59
N ASN A 166 5.83 -8.45 -17.83
CA ASN A 166 5.13 -7.64 -16.83
C ASN A 166 3.61 -7.76 -16.99
N LEU A 167 2.86 -7.09 -16.12
CA LEU A 167 1.38 -7.14 -16.12
C LEU A 167 0.73 -6.19 -17.12
N SER A 168 1.48 -5.47 -17.96
CA SER A 168 0.90 -4.62 -19.00
C SER A 168 0.16 -5.45 -20.05
N HIS A 169 -0.87 -4.85 -20.65
CA HIS A 169 -1.59 -5.47 -21.77
C HIS A 169 -0.65 -5.86 -22.92
N ALA A 170 0.33 -5.02 -23.25
CA ALA A 170 1.29 -5.27 -24.33
C ALA A 170 2.16 -6.51 -24.05
N SER A 171 2.64 -6.67 -22.81
CA SER A 171 3.38 -7.87 -22.37
C SER A 171 2.50 -9.11 -22.43
N LEU A 172 1.32 -9.08 -21.80
CA LEU A 172 0.42 -10.23 -21.66
C LEU A 172 -0.17 -10.73 -22.99
N THR A 173 -0.25 -9.86 -24.00
CA THR A 173 -0.75 -10.19 -25.34
C THR A 173 0.36 -10.33 -26.38
N SER A 174 1.63 -10.24 -25.96
CA SER A 174 2.76 -10.36 -26.87
C SER A 174 2.90 -11.78 -27.44
N SER A 175 3.49 -11.87 -28.64
CA SER A 175 3.86 -13.16 -29.23
C SER A 175 4.85 -13.93 -28.35
N ALA A 176 5.73 -13.22 -27.65
CA ALA A 176 6.69 -13.81 -26.71
C ALA A 176 5.98 -14.49 -25.52
N ALA A 177 5.00 -13.82 -24.91
CA ALA A 177 4.21 -14.41 -23.82
C ALA A 177 3.43 -15.63 -24.30
N LEU A 178 2.82 -15.56 -25.49
CA LEU A 178 2.14 -16.71 -26.09
C LEU A 178 3.10 -17.87 -26.38
N GLN A 179 4.30 -17.58 -26.87
CA GLN A 179 5.30 -18.61 -27.14
C GLN A 179 5.83 -19.24 -25.85
N ALA A 180 6.08 -18.45 -24.81
CA ALA A 180 6.45 -18.95 -23.50
C ALA A 180 5.39 -19.90 -22.93
N LEU A 181 4.11 -19.51 -23.01
CA LEU A 181 2.99 -20.38 -22.61
C LEU A 181 2.91 -21.69 -23.41
N LYS A 182 3.15 -21.64 -24.73
CA LYS A 182 3.17 -22.84 -25.58
C LYS A 182 4.35 -23.76 -25.26
N ASN A 183 5.49 -23.18 -24.91
CA ASN A 183 6.70 -23.93 -24.58
C ASN A 183 6.67 -24.49 -23.15
N LEU A 184 5.76 -24.00 -22.30
CA LEU A 184 5.66 -24.39 -20.89
C LEU A 184 5.56 -25.92 -20.72
N SER A 185 4.84 -26.60 -21.62
CA SER A 185 4.72 -28.06 -21.62
C SER A 185 6.04 -28.81 -21.87
N THR A 186 7.11 -28.11 -22.23
CA THR A 186 8.44 -28.68 -22.47
C THR A 186 9.51 -28.08 -21.56
N SER A 187 9.39 -26.80 -21.19
CA SER A 187 10.36 -26.12 -20.34
C SER A 187 10.11 -26.34 -18.85
N ASP A 188 8.85 -26.45 -18.43
CA ASP A 188 8.47 -26.67 -17.03
C ASP A 188 7.25 -27.58 -16.96
N LEU A 189 7.52 -28.88 -17.00
CA LEU A 189 6.48 -29.91 -16.93
C LEU A 189 5.68 -29.87 -15.63
N ALA A 190 6.30 -29.42 -14.53
CA ALA A 190 5.64 -29.35 -13.24
C ALA A 190 4.60 -28.23 -13.22
N LEU A 191 5.00 -27.02 -13.61
CA LEU A 191 4.09 -25.88 -13.72
C LEU A 191 3.03 -26.11 -14.79
N TRP A 192 3.39 -26.71 -15.93
CA TRP A 192 2.43 -27.09 -16.96
C TRP A 192 1.39 -28.08 -16.42
N ALA A 193 1.81 -29.09 -15.66
CA ALA A 193 0.89 -30.04 -15.05
C ALA A 193 -0.03 -29.37 -14.03
N GLU A 194 0.48 -28.46 -13.21
CA GLU A 194 -0.30 -27.67 -12.25
C GLU A 194 -1.38 -26.84 -12.95
N ILE A 195 -1.01 -26.10 -14.00
CA ILE A 195 -1.95 -25.25 -14.75
C ILE A 195 -2.96 -26.11 -15.52
N SER A 196 -2.51 -27.20 -16.16
CA SER A 196 -3.33 -28.05 -17.04
C SER A 196 -4.33 -28.92 -16.31
N GLN A 197 -4.04 -29.30 -15.05
CA GLN A 197 -5.01 -30.00 -14.22
C GLN A 197 -6.20 -29.10 -13.85
N GLY A 198 -6.07 -27.78 -14.07
CA GLY A 198 -6.97 -26.79 -13.51
C GLY A 198 -6.92 -26.83 -11.99
N ARG A 199 -7.43 -25.78 -11.33
CA ARG A 199 -7.87 -25.94 -9.94
C ARG A 199 -9.09 -26.86 -9.96
N THR A 200 -8.89 -28.18 -10.02
CA THR A 200 -9.92 -29.09 -9.54
C THR A 200 -10.14 -28.73 -8.08
N ASP A 201 -11.38 -28.46 -7.68
CA ASP A 201 -11.81 -28.13 -6.31
C ASP A 201 -11.54 -29.27 -5.29
N LYS A 202 -10.49 -30.07 -5.50
CA LYS A 202 -10.05 -31.20 -4.69
C LYS A 202 -9.09 -30.81 -3.57
N SER A 203 -8.73 -29.55 -3.40
CA SER A 203 -8.29 -29.08 -2.09
C SER A 203 -9.51 -28.97 -1.19
N LYS A 204 -9.98 -30.11 -0.69
CA LYS A 204 -10.59 -30.19 0.63
C LYS A 204 -9.69 -29.32 1.53
N PRO A 205 -10.18 -28.28 2.22
CA PRO A 205 -9.33 -27.60 3.16
C PRO A 205 -8.85 -28.70 4.10
N ALA A 206 -7.53 -28.94 4.12
CA ALA A 206 -6.96 -29.58 5.27
C ALA A 206 -7.54 -28.79 6.45
N SER A 207 -8.11 -29.49 7.41
CA SER A 207 -8.44 -28.95 8.71
C SER A 207 -7.13 -28.48 9.37
N GLN A 208 -6.52 -27.44 8.81
CA GLN A 208 -5.72 -26.51 9.55
C GLN A 208 -6.77 -25.85 10.43
N SER A 209 -6.67 -26.16 11.72
CA SER A 209 -7.27 -25.41 12.81
C SER A 209 -7.53 -23.98 12.36
N GLU A 210 -8.77 -23.50 12.53
CA GLU A 210 -9.06 -22.09 12.36
C GLU A 210 -7.89 -21.28 12.95
N PRO A 211 -7.24 -20.41 12.17
CA PRO A 211 -6.21 -19.56 12.73
C PRO A 211 -6.87 -18.79 13.86
N ASP A 212 -6.26 -18.90 15.04
CA ASP A 212 -6.70 -18.18 16.22
C ASP A 212 -6.96 -16.72 15.84
N PRO A 213 -8.18 -16.19 16.02
CA PRO A 213 -8.51 -14.82 15.65
C PRO A 213 -7.70 -13.77 16.43
N SER A 214 -6.84 -14.19 17.35
CA SER A 214 -5.88 -13.34 18.06
C SER A 214 -4.53 -13.13 17.35
N LEU A 215 -4.25 -13.81 16.23
CA LEU A 215 -3.12 -13.44 15.36
C LEU A 215 -3.58 -12.38 14.37
N SER A 216 -3.61 -11.14 14.82
CA SER A 216 -3.69 -9.97 13.95
C SER A 216 -2.49 -9.98 13.00
N ASP A 217 -2.72 -10.21 11.71
CA ASP A 217 -1.78 -9.92 10.62
C ASP A 217 -1.57 -8.38 10.45
N ASP A 218 -1.82 -7.59 11.50
CA ASP A 218 -1.61 -6.14 11.57
C ASP A 218 -0.12 -5.82 11.81
N GLU A 219 0.80 -6.61 11.25
CA GLU A 219 2.14 -6.11 10.96
C GLU A 219 2.06 -5.30 9.65
N ASP A 220 1.25 -4.25 9.68
CA ASP A 220 1.59 -3.04 8.93
C ASP A 220 2.93 -2.60 9.53
N GLU A 221 4.03 -3.08 8.95
CA GLU A 221 5.31 -2.39 9.09
C GLU A 221 5.00 -0.96 8.65
N ALA A 222 4.81 -0.07 9.64
CA ALA A 222 5.05 1.34 9.46
C ALA A 222 6.50 1.40 8.98
N GLN A 223 6.69 1.34 7.66
CA GLN A 223 7.86 1.87 7.02
C GLN A 223 7.97 3.26 7.63
N GLU A 224 9.02 3.48 8.42
CA GLU A 224 9.55 4.82 8.60
C GLU A 224 9.78 5.30 7.17
N LEU A 225 8.77 5.99 6.64
CA LEU A 225 8.93 6.83 5.49
C LEU A 225 10.00 7.79 5.97
N GLY A 226 11.22 7.61 5.46
CA GLY A 226 12.18 8.70 5.45
C GLY A 226 11.44 9.95 4.96
N ASP A 227 11.85 11.13 5.43
CA ASP A 227 11.18 12.38 5.10
C ASP A 227 11.32 12.71 3.60
N ASP A 228 10.57 11.98 2.79
CA ASP A 228 10.51 12.05 1.34
C ASP A 228 9.66 13.25 0.93
N LEU A 229 9.13 14.06 1.87
CA LEU A 229 8.39 15.29 1.60
C LEU A 229 9.20 16.30 0.78
N SER A 230 10.53 16.21 0.84
CA SER A 230 11.44 16.99 -0.01
C SER A 230 11.31 16.65 -1.50
N ILE A 231 10.69 15.51 -1.84
CA ILE A 231 10.48 15.05 -3.22
C ILE A 231 9.13 15.60 -3.71
N PRO A 232 9.12 16.47 -4.74
CA PRO A 232 7.87 16.94 -5.34
C PRO A 232 7.07 15.75 -5.90
N SER A 233 5.75 15.75 -5.72
CA SER A 233 4.87 14.69 -6.25
C SER A 233 4.96 14.55 -7.77
N THR A 234 5.27 15.65 -8.48
CA THR A 234 5.55 15.63 -9.92
C THR A 234 6.76 14.79 -10.25
N THR A 235 7.80 14.79 -9.40
CA THR A 235 9.01 13.99 -9.59
C THR A 235 8.73 12.50 -9.43
N LEU A 236 7.93 12.11 -8.43
CA LEU A 236 7.50 10.71 -8.28
C LEU A 236 6.58 10.27 -9.42
N HIS A 237 5.64 11.14 -9.83
CA HIS A 237 4.77 10.90 -10.97
C HIS A 237 5.58 10.74 -12.27
N ASP A 238 6.56 11.60 -12.51
CA ASP A 238 7.41 11.55 -13.69
C ASP A 238 8.33 10.33 -13.67
N HIS A 239 8.91 9.98 -12.52
CA HIS A 239 9.67 8.74 -12.34
C HIS A 239 8.81 7.52 -12.67
N MET A 240 7.58 7.49 -12.17
CA MET A 240 6.62 6.44 -12.51
C MET A 240 6.38 6.42 -14.02
N LEU A 241 6.21 7.56 -14.69
CA LEU A 241 5.94 7.64 -16.13
C LEU A 241 7.12 7.25 -17.02
N THR A 242 8.34 7.70 -16.70
CA THR A 242 9.54 7.48 -17.51
C THR A 242 10.12 6.09 -17.28
N GLY A 243 9.98 5.57 -16.06
CA GLY A 243 10.70 4.37 -15.63
C GLY A 243 12.22 4.57 -15.61
N ASP A 244 12.69 5.81 -15.59
CA ASP A 244 14.12 6.09 -15.46
C ASP A 244 14.59 5.66 -14.07
N SER A 245 15.42 4.62 -14.05
CA SER A 245 16.15 4.14 -12.87
C SER A 245 17.26 5.12 -12.41
N ALA A 246 17.32 6.33 -12.98
CA ALA A 246 18.26 7.38 -12.60
C ALA A 246 17.96 7.94 -11.20
N PHE A 247 16.71 7.83 -10.73
CA PHE A 247 16.47 7.66 -9.31
C PHE A 247 16.96 6.25 -8.95
N GLY A 248 18.24 6.17 -8.58
CA GLY A 248 18.91 4.91 -8.32
C GLY A 248 18.05 4.03 -7.41
N ARG A 249 18.20 2.71 -7.59
CA ARG A 249 17.79 1.66 -6.65
C ARG A 249 18.33 1.84 -5.21
N GLY A 250 18.81 3.03 -4.84
CA GLY A 250 19.31 3.44 -3.54
C GLY A 250 18.26 3.98 -2.57
N PHE A 251 17.00 4.12 -2.96
CA PHE A 251 15.89 4.11 -1.99
C PHE A 251 15.52 2.65 -1.65
N VAL A 252 16.54 1.89 -1.23
CA VAL A 252 16.37 0.65 -0.47
C VAL A 252 15.75 1.08 0.86
N ALA A 253 14.64 0.46 1.25
CA ALA A 253 14.15 0.55 2.61
C ALA A 253 15.31 0.21 3.55
N ASN A 254 15.79 1.19 4.32
CA ASN A 254 16.87 1.09 5.32
C ASN A 254 17.43 -0.34 5.50
N ASP A 255 18.55 -0.64 4.83
CA ASP A 255 19.41 -1.73 5.26
C ASP A 255 19.88 -1.39 6.68
N LYS A 256 19.52 -2.25 7.64
CA LYS A 256 19.69 -2.11 9.09
C LYS A 256 21.15 -2.19 9.57
N ASP A 257 22.12 -1.63 8.85
CA ASP A 257 23.55 -1.75 9.18
C ASP A 257 24.27 -0.40 9.26
N THR A 258 23.69 0.58 9.94
CA THR A 258 24.47 1.71 10.46
C THR A 258 24.16 1.95 11.93
N ASN A 259 24.99 1.37 12.80
CA ASN A 259 25.06 1.72 14.20
C ASN A 259 25.52 3.18 14.33
N HIS A 260 24.62 4.06 14.75
CA HIS A 260 24.98 5.33 15.38
C HIS A 260 24.54 5.27 16.84
N GLU A 261 25.53 5.12 17.73
CA GLU A 261 25.39 5.39 19.15
C GLU A 261 25.01 6.86 19.33
N PHE A 262 23.79 7.13 19.78
CA PHE A 262 23.44 8.40 20.39
C PHE A 262 23.38 8.23 21.91
N ALA A 263 24.15 9.08 22.58
CA ALA A 263 24.27 9.17 24.03
C ALA A 263 22.92 9.53 24.69
N GLN A 264 22.68 8.90 25.83
CA GLN A 264 21.53 9.12 26.70
C GLN A 264 21.49 10.59 27.17
N VAL A 265 20.37 11.27 26.93
CA VAL A 265 20.01 12.51 27.63
C VAL A 265 18.99 12.12 28.70
N ALA A 266 19.24 12.57 29.93
CA ALA A 266 18.49 12.23 31.12
C ALA A 266 17.06 12.80 31.09
N ASP A 267 16.09 11.94 31.42
CA ASP A 267 14.69 12.30 31.63
C ASP A 267 14.51 13.13 32.91
N VAL A 268 13.79 14.25 32.79
CA VAL A 268 13.22 15.02 33.90
C VAL A 268 11.89 14.36 34.27
N MET A 269 11.84 13.73 35.44
CA MET A 269 10.60 13.18 36.00
C MET A 269 9.70 14.31 36.53
N VAL A 270 8.45 14.35 36.07
CA VAL A 270 7.37 15.13 36.68
C VAL A 270 6.43 14.13 37.34
N ASP A 271 6.34 14.18 38.67
CA ASP A 271 5.42 13.35 39.45
C ASP A 271 3.98 13.85 39.29
N VAL A 272 3.08 12.95 38.86
CA VAL A 272 1.63 13.12 38.92
C VAL A 272 1.08 12.03 39.83
N GLU A 273 0.50 12.42 40.97
CA GLU A 273 -0.21 11.50 41.87
C GLU A 273 -1.57 11.09 41.25
N GLU A 274 -1.75 9.79 40.98
CA GLU A 274 -3.06 9.19 40.69
C GLU A 274 -3.48 8.25 41.84
N GLY A 275 -4.73 8.43 42.30
CA GLY A 275 -5.38 7.58 43.30
C GLY A 275 -5.81 6.21 42.77
N PRO A 276 -6.30 5.30 43.64
CA PRO A 276 -6.40 3.89 43.32
C PRO A 276 -7.66 3.59 42.49
N SER A 277 -7.48 3.22 41.23
CA SER A 277 -8.45 2.45 40.45
C SER A 277 -7.83 1.13 40.01
N GLU A 278 -8.56 0.03 40.20
CA GLU A 278 -8.12 -1.33 39.85
C GLU A 278 -7.72 -1.44 38.36
N PRO A 279 -6.58 -2.05 38.02
CA PRO A 279 -6.14 -2.15 36.64
C PRO A 279 -6.87 -3.28 35.91
N VAL A 280 -7.69 -2.93 34.93
CA VAL A 280 -8.03 -3.84 33.83
C VAL A 280 -6.75 -4.07 33.01
N LYS A 281 -6.21 -5.28 33.07
CA LYS A 281 -5.09 -5.72 32.21
C LYS A 281 -5.52 -5.69 30.74
N LEU A 282 -5.25 -4.59 30.04
CA LEU A 282 -5.11 -4.58 28.59
C LEU A 282 -3.62 -4.76 28.28
N GLY A 283 -3.24 -5.97 27.91
CA GLY A 283 -1.87 -6.31 27.55
C GLY A 283 -1.54 -5.82 26.14
N CYS A 284 -0.90 -4.66 26.02
CA CYS A 284 -0.12 -4.33 24.82
C CYS A 284 1.27 -4.96 25.00
N GLY A 285 1.43 -6.18 24.50
CA GLY A 285 2.72 -6.87 24.50
C GLY A 285 3.71 -6.12 23.61
N LYS A 286 4.84 -5.67 24.17
CA LYS A 286 6.02 -5.31 23.38
C LYS A 286 6.53 -6.58 22.69
N TRP A 287 6.35 -6.67 21.37
CA TRP A 287 6.93 -7.75 20.59
C TRP A 287 8.36 -7.38 20.15
N ILE A 288 9.30 -8.26 20.48
CA ILE A 288 10.66 -8.22 19.97
C ILE A 288 10.60 -8.69 18.52
N LYS A 289 10.96 -7.82 17.56
CA LYS A 289 11.07 -8.17 16.15
C LYS A 289 12.00 -9.38 15.99
N LYS A 290 11.45 -10.54 15.62
CA LYS A 290 12.26 -11.69 15.19
C LYS A 290 12.50 -11.55 13.69
N PRO A 291 13.75 -11.62 13.21
CA PRO A 291 14.02 -11.62 11.77
C PRO A 291 13.31 -12.82 11.12
N ASN A 292 12.60 -12.54 10.02
CA ASN A 292 11.81 -13.53 9.29
C ASN A 292 12.75 -14.53 8.59
N GLN A 293 12.81 -15.76 9.09
CA GLN A 293 13.74 -16.80 8.62
C GLN A 293 13.51 -17.24 7.17
N PHE A 294 12.36 -16.92 6.57
CA PHE A 294 12.07 -17.25 5.18
C PHE A 294 12.91 -16.47 4.16
N TYR A 295 13.41 -15.26 4.51
CA TYR A 295 14.16 -14.42 3.58
C TYR A 295 15.69 -14.63 3.65
N THR A 296 16.23 -15.17 4.74
CA THR A 296 17.65 -15.50 4.84
C THR A 296 18.01 -16.86 4.23
N ALA A 297 17.06 -17.79 4.15
CA ALA A 297 17.29 -19.13 3.59
C ALA A 297 17.19 -19.20 2.05
N GLY A 298 16.64 -18.18 1.39
CA GLY A 298 16.39 -18.17 -0.06
C GLY A 298 17.64 -18.13 -0.94
N LYS A 299 18.82 -17.85 -0.38
CA LYS A 299 20.08 -17.79 -1.16
C LYS A 299 20.71 -19.16 -1.39
N ALA A 300 20.56 -20.09 -0.46
CA ALA A 300 21.16 -21.42 -0.54
C ALA A 300 20.42 -22.37 -1.51
N PHE A 301 19.13 -22.15 -1.76
CA PHE A 301 18.33 -23.01 -2.64
C PHE A 301 18.70 -22.89 -4.13
N TRP A 302 19.26 -21.75 -4.54
CA TRP A 302 19.59 -21.49 -5.95
C TRP A 302 21.07 -21.74 -6.32
N GLU A 303 21.93 -22.11 -5.37
CA GLU A 303 23.36 -22.33 -5.61
C GLU A 303 23.73 -23.83 -5.83
N GLU A 304 22.76 -24.76 -5.77
CA GLU A 304 22.99 -26.21 -5.98
C GLU A 304 22.16 -26.84 -7.13
N LEU A 305 21.73 -26.04 -8.11
CA LEU A 305 21.20 -26.51 -9.41
C LEU A 305 22.01 -25.93 -10.57
#